data_AF-A0A940GIS4-F1
#
_entry.id   AF-A0A940GIS4-F1
#
_cell.length_a   1.000
_cell.length_b   1.000
_cell.length_c   1.000
_cell.angle_alpha   90.00
_cell.angle_beta   90.00
_cell.angle_gamma   90.00
#
_symmetry.space_group_name_H-M   'P 1'
#
loop_
_entity.id
_entity.type
_entity.pdbx_description
1 polymer ?
#
loop_
_entity_poly.entity_id
_entity_poly.type
_entity_poly.pdbx_seq_one_letter_code
_entity_poly.pdbx_strand_id
1 'polypeptide(L)'
;MKRLIIAAVSAFAALSLASPASAQAGCTREQLDTMAQSWVNALEAGDPFKMELGEWADYRENFKIGTLSGLFTKPRKVDFARKVLDTTTCQVMIETVMTDPEHPYVMATQMGSGFNGGIGQIQNIVTDEGDWLFSAANTLKYAKAENWGVIPEAQRNTRAELLAAANAYLDLFDDKSVQVPWGTPCARLEGGAYTGKGEPSDSCNVGVPSGIKMADRVYVVDETIGAVDVFLKMGDHMRPDSHLFRIENGKIRYVHTVTNCGDQVNCGFPPFDPNKPMGAPKAGN
;
A
#
# COMPACT_ATOMS: atom_id res chain seq x y z
N MET A 1 -28.57 44.69 72.37
CA MET A 1 -28.69 44.88 70.91
C MET A 1 -27.73 43.91 70.23
N LYS A 2 -28.28 42.81 69.68
CA LYS A 2 -27.54 41.76 68.98
C LYS A 2 -27.32 42.20 67.53
N ARG A 3 -26.11 42.06 66.98
CA ARG A 3 -25.88 42.13 65.53
C ARG A 3 -25.19 40.84 65.10
N LEU A 4 -25.92 40.06 64.32
CA LEU A 4 -25.50 38.82 63.69
C LEU A 4 -24.45 39.12 62.62
N ILE A 5 -23.34 38.38 62.66
CA ILE A 5 -22.38 38.29 61.56
C ILE A 5 -22.81 37.09 60.72
N ILE A 6 -23.24 37.35 59.49
CA ILE A 6 -23.62 36.34 58.51
C ILE A 6 -22.32 35.81 57.88
N ALA A 7 -22.00 34.54 58.14
CA ALA A 7 -20.95 33.83 57.43
C ALA A 7 -21.49 33.37 56.07
N ALA A 8 -20.93 33.92 54.98
CA ALA A 8 -21.22 33.46 53.63
C ALA A 8 -20.38 32.21 53.34
N VAL A 9 -21.03 31.06 53.23
CA VAL A 9 -20.42 29.80 52.76
C VAL A 9 -20.28 29.91 51.24
N SER A 10 -19.04 30.01 50.76
CA SER A 10 -18.71 29.97 49.34
C SER A 10 -18.77 28.51 48.86
N ALA A 11 -19.77 28.18 48.06
CA ALA A 11 -19.85 26.87 47.40
C ALA A 11 -18.79 26.79 46.28
N PHE A 12 -17.77 25.97 46.48
CA PHE A 12 -16.85 25.58 45.41
C PHE A 12 -17.59 24.63 44.45
N ALA A 13 -18.08 25.17 43.33
CA ALA A 13 -18.52 24.37 42.21
C ALA A 13 -17.27 23.77 41.54
N ALA A 14 -17.05 22.46 41.71
CA ALA A 14 -16.08 21.73 40.92
C ALA A 14 -16.58 21.67 39.47
N LEU A 15 -16.10 22.57 38.62
CA LEU A 15 -16.22 22.40 37.18
C LEU A 15 -15.35 21.19 36.79
N SER A 16 -15.98 20.04 36.57
CA SER A 16 -15.36 18.98 35.78
C SER A 16 -15.09 19.56 34.40
N LEU A 17 -13.83 19.86 34.11
CA LEU A 17 -13.34 20.05 32.76
C LEU A 17 -13.56 18.73 32.03
N ALA A 18 -14.75 18.58 31.43
CA ALA A 18 -14.91 17.67 30.31
C ALA A 18 -13.92 18.17 29.26
N SER A 19 -12.76 17.52 29.21
CA SER A 19 -11.87 17.68 28.07
C SER A 19 -12.75 17.40 26.86
N PRO A 20 -12.80 18.29 25.85
CA PRO A 20 -13.31 17.85 24.58
C PRO A 20 -12.38 16.72 24.17
N ALA A 21 -12.83 15.48 24.35
CA ALA A 21 -12.42 14.42 23.46
C ALA A 21 -12.76 15.01 22.10
N SER A 22 -11.75 15.54 21.43
CA SER A 22 -11.84 15.89 20.04
C SER A 22 -12.32 14.63 19.37
N ALA A 23 -13.62 14.58 19.09
CA ALA A 23 -14.14 13.80 18.00
C ALA A 23 -13.53 14.43 16.74
N GLN A 24 -12.22 14.20 16.52
CA GLN A 24 -11.81 13.79 15.20
C GLN A 24 -12.65 12.55 14.97
N ALA A 25 -13.75 12.71 14.23
CA ALA A 25 -14.43 11.59 13.64
C ALA A 25 -13.36 10.92 12.77
N GLY A 26 -12.59 10.00 13.37
CA GLY A 26 -11.55 9.27 12.69
C GLY A 26 -12.18 8.50 11.54
N CYS A 27 -11.44 8.32 10.45
CA CYS A 27 -11.93 7.52 9.34
C CYS A 27 -12.15 6.09 9.82
N THR A 28 -13.40 5.65 9.81
CA THR A 28 -13.71 4.28 10.21
C THR A 28 -13.23 3.32 9.12
N ARG A 29 -12.91 2.08 9.50
CA ARG A 29 -12.58 1.05 8.51
C ARG A 29 -13.68 0.84 7.48
N GLU A 30 -14.95 0.97 7.87
CA GLU A 30 -16.10 0.83 6.97
C GLU A 30 -16.15 1.95 5.92
N GLN A 31 -15.86 3.19 6.33
CA GLN A 31 -15.76 4.32 5.39
C GLN A 31 -14.61 4.12 4.40
N LEU A 32 -13.44 3.69 4.90
CA LEU A 32 -12.29 3.40 4.04
C LEU A 32 -12.53 2.22 3.11
N ASP A 33 -13.16 1.14 3.59
CA ASP A 33 -13.52 0.00 2.75
C ASP A 33 -14.48 0.40 1.63
N THR A 34 -15.44 1.28 1.93
CA THR A 34 -16.37 1.86 0.95
C THR A 34 -15.62 2.69 -0.09
N MET A 35 -14.70 3.56 0.35
CA MET A 35 -13.83 4.34 -0.53
C MET A 35 -13.02 3.42 -1.46
N ALA A 36 -12.35 2.42 -0.91
CA ALA A 36 -11.58 1.45 -1.68
C ALA A 36 -12.45 0.61 -2.64
N GLN A 37 -13.65 0.22 -2.22
CA GLN A 37 -14.60 -0.50 -3.08
C GLN A 37 -15.06 0.35 -4.26
N SER A 38 -15.22 1.67 -4.06
CA SER A 38 -15.66 2.57 -5.12
C SER A 38 -14.68 2.62 -6.30
N TRP A 39 -13.36 2.46 -6.06
CA TRP A 39 -12.35 2.32 -7.12
C TRP A 39 -12.56 1.06 -7.96
N VAL A 40 -12.78 -0.09 -7.29
CA VAL A 40 -13.07 -1.37 -7.97
C VAL A 40 -14.34 -1.24 -8.81
N ASN A 41 -15.41 -0.67 -8.24
CA ASN A 41 -16.67 -0.46 -8.95
C ASN A 41 -16.51 0.48 -10.15
N ALA A 42 -15.65 1.51 -10.04
CA ALA A 42 -15.34 2.42 -11.15
C ALA A 42 -14.62 1.69 -12.29
N LEU A 43 -13.65 0.82 -11.97
CA LEU A 43 -12.94 0.02 -12.97
C LEU A 43 -13.89 -0.93 -13.69
N GLU A 44 -14.75 -1.61 -12.93
CA GLU A 44 -15.76 -2.53 -13.47
C GLU A 44 -16.79 -1.84 -14.35
N ALA A 45 -17.17 -0.59 -14.02
CA ALA A 45 -18.08 0.20 -14.83
C ALA A 45 -17.40 0.92 -16.00
N GLY A 46 -16.07 1.08 -15.97
CA GLY A 46 -15.37 1.99 -16.87
C GLY A 46 -15.80 3.45 -16.69
N ASP A 47 -16.16 3.82 -15.46
CA ASP A 47 -16.77 5.12 -15.14
C ASP A 47 -16.21 5.66 -13.82
N PRO A 48 -15.40 6.74 -13.84
CA PRO A 48 -14.81 7.28 -12.62
C PRO A 48 -15.85 7.89 -11.69
N PHE A 49 -17.06 8.21 -12.16
CA PHE A 49 -18.14 8.77 -11.34
C PHE A 49 -18.83 7.73 -10.44
N LYS A 50 -18.40 6.45 -10.47
CA LYS A 50 -18.73 5.48 -9.42
C LYS A 50 -18.03 5.77 -8.10
N MET A 51 -16.97 6.58 -8.12
CA MET A 51 -16.34 7.12 -6.93
C MET A 51 -17.04 8.41 -6.50
N GLU A 52 -17.12 8.63 -5.19
CA GLU A 52 -17.52 9.93 -4.63
C GLU A 52 -16.35 10.91 -4.73
N LEU A 53 -16.11 11.42 -5.95
CA LEU A 53 -15.06 12.41 -6.20
C LEU A 53 -15.37 13.72 -5.47
N GLY A 54 -14.34 14.31 -4.86
CA GLY A 54 -14.42 15.65 -4.29
C GLY A 54 -14.54 16.72 -5.38
N GLU A 55 -14.72 17.98 -4.95
CA GLU A 55 -14.76 19.14 -5.85
C GLU A 55 -13.49 19.23 -6.73
N TRP A 56 -12.36 18.79 -6.19
CA TRP A 56 -11.06 18.72 -6.85
C TRP A 56 -10.47 17.33 -6.70
N ALA A 57 -10.29 16.62 -7.81
CA ALA A 57 -9.62 15.34 -7.87
C ALA A 57 -8.31 15.45 -8.68
N ASP A 58 -7.17 15.21 -8.03
CA ASP A 58 -5.85 15.05 -8.67
C ASP A 58 -5.62 13.57 -8.95
N TYR A 59 -5.54 13.22 -10.24
CA TYR A 59 -5.18 11.87 -10.68
C TYR A 59 -3.76 11.88 -11.23
N ARG A 60 -2.94 11.00 -10.68
CA ARG A 60 -1.59 10.76 -11.15
C ARG A 60 -1.41 9.28 -11.44
N GLU A 61 -0.88 9.02 -12.63
CA GLU A 61 -0.56 7.69 -13.08
C GLU A 61 0.95 7.57 -13.21
N ASN A 62 1.56 6.56 -12.59
CA ASN A 62 3.00 6.33 -12.65
C ASN A 62 3.80 7.61 -12.30
N PHE A 63 3.32 8.32 -11.25
CA PHE A 63 3.78 9.61 -10.75
C PHE A 63 3.72 10.81 -11.70
N LYS A 64 3.05 10.68 -12.85
CA LYS A 64 2.81 11.77 -13.81
C LYS A 64 1.37 12.24 -13.69
N ILE A 65 1.13 13.54 -13.91
CA ILE A 65 -0.24 14.08 -13.98
C ILE A 65 -0.96 13.39 -15.13
N GLY A 66 -2.15 12.84 -14.85
CA GLY A 66 -2.98 12.15 -15.82
C GLY A 66 -4.43 12.63 -15.76
N THR A 67 -5.30 11.91 -16.46
CA THR A 67 -6.76 12.10 -16.36
C THR A 67 -7.42 10.77 -16.09
N LEU A 68 -8.47 10.77 -15.25
CA LEU A 68 -9.26 9.56 -14.97
C LEU A 68 -9.82 8.96 -16.27
N SER A 69 -10.21 9.81 -17.23
CA SER A 69 -10.69 9.37 -18.54
C SER A 69 -9.70 8.53 -19.35
N GLY A 70 -8.40 8.57 -19.06
CA GLY A 70 -7.39 7.71 -19.71
C GLY A 70 -7.48 6.25 -19.24
N LEU A 71 -7.80 6.03 -17.97
CA LEU A 71 -7.92 4.70 -17.38
C LEU A 71 -9.34 4.12 -17.54
N PHE A 72 -10.35 4.95 -17.26
CA PHE A 72 -11.76 4.58 -17.25
C PHE A 72 -12.40 4.79 -18.64
N THR A 73 -11.89 4.08 -19.64
CA THR A 73 -12.34 4.17 -21.05
C THR A 73 -13.39 3.13 -21.42
N LYS A 74 -13.35 1.96 -20.76
CA LYS A 74 -14.27 0.85 -20.96
C LYS A 74 -14.43 0.06 -19.65
N PRO A 75 -15.56 -0.65 -19.45
CA PRO A 75 -15.70 -1.62 -18.37
C PRO A 75 -14.56 -2.64 -18.36
N ARG A 76 -13.99 -2.93 -17.19
CA ARG A 76 -12.93 -3.94 -17.03
C ARG A 76 -13.25 -4.87 -15.87
N LYS A 77 -13.14 -6.18 -16.10
CA LYS A 77 -13.35 -7.16 -15.04
C LYS A 77 -12.17 -7.16 -14.06
N VAL A 78 -12.43 -6.89 -12.78
CA VAL A 78 -11.43 -7.01 -11.70
C VAL A 78 -11.47 -8.44 -11.16
N ASP A 79 -10.40 -9.22 -11.38
CA ASP A 79 -10.35 -10.64 -10.99
C ASP A 79 -9.93 -10.85 -9.52
N PHE A 80 -9.28 -9.83 -8.95
CA PHE A 80 -8.86 -9.77 -7.56
C PHE A 80 -8.62 -8.31 -7.15
N ALA A 81 -8.99 -7.99 -5.90
CA ALA A 81 -8.64 -6.74 -5.26
C ALA A 81 -8.26 -7.00 -3.79
N ARG A 82 -7.20 -6.36 -3.32
CA ARG A 82 -6.81 -6.32 -1.90
C ARG A 82 -6.79 -4.87 -1.45
N LYS A 83 -7.33 -4.63 -0.25
CA LYS A 83 -7.45 -3.29 0.33
C LYS A 83 -6.62 -3.20 1.60
N VAL A 84 -5.89 -2.10 1.74
CA VAL A 84 -5.18 -1.69 2.95
C VAL A 84 -5.85 -0.42 3.45
N LEU A 85 -6.37 -0.43 4.68
CA LEU A 85 -7.22 0.63 5.22
C LEU A 85 -6.51 1.37 6.35
N ASP A 86 -5.96 2.55 6.05
CA ASP A 86 -5.21 3.37 7.00
C ASP A 86 -6.14 4.35 7.71
N THR A 87 -6.64 3.94 8.88
CA THR A 87 -7.53 4.76 9.71
C THR A 87 -6.81 5.93 10.38
N THR A 88 -5.47 5.93 10.39
CA THR A 88 -4.68 7.01 10.98
C THR A 88 -4.53 8.18 10.00
N THR A 89 -4.24 7.88 8.74
CA THR A 89 -4.06 8.90 7.69
C THR A 89 -5.30 9.11 6.82
N CYS A 90 -6.37 8.35 7.04
CA CYS A 90 -7.59 8.39 6.23
C CYS A 90 -7.34 8.08 4.75
N GLN A 91 -6.45 7.11 4.51
CA GLN A 91 -6.04 6.70 3.17
C GLN A 91 -6.29 5.21 2.98
N VAL A 92 -6.39 4.82 1.71
CA VAL A 92 -6.48 3.44 1.30
C VAL A 92 -5.42 3.13 0.26
N MET A 93 -4.98 1.89 0.24
CA MET A 93 -4.29 1.32 -0.91
C MET A 93 -5.13 0.16 -1.44
N ILE A 94 -5.23 0.05 -2.76
CA ILE A 94 -5.89 -1.04 -3.45
C ILE A 94 -4.91 -1.66 -4.44
N GLU A 95 -4.58 -2.93 -4.23
CA GLU A 95 -3.93 -3.75 -5.23
C GLU A 95 -5.01 -4.41 -6.08
N THR A 96 -5.01 -4.18 -7.39
CA THR A 96 -5.98 -4.78 -8.32
C THR A 96 -5.29 -5.64 -9.37
N VAL A 97 -5.90 -6.77 -9.72
CA VAL A 97 -5.43 -7.67 -10.77
C VAL A 97 -6.54 -7.88 -11.78
N MET A 98 -6.23 -7.65 -13.05
CA MET A 98 -7.11 -7.85 -14.20
C MET A 98 -6.40 -8.75 -15.21
N THR A 99 -7.02 -9.86 -15.56
CA THR A 99 -6.44 -10.90 -16.43
C THR A 99 -7.07 -10.93 -17.82
N ASP A 100 -7.66 -9.80 -18.24
CA ASP A 100 -8.20 -9.61 -19.59
C ASP A 100 -7.14 -9.99 -20.64
N PRO A 101 -7.41 -10.94 -21.55
CA PRO A 101 -6.45 -11.35 -22.56
C PRO A 101 -6.15 -10.25 -23.60
N GLU A 102 -7.00 -9.23 -23.75
CA GLU A 102 -6.72 -8.09 -24.64
C GLU A 102 -5.67 -7.15 -24.06
N HIS A 103 -5.77 -6.84 -22.76
CA HIS A 103 -4.82 -5.98 -22.04
C HIS A 103 -4.89 -6.25 -20.53
N PRO A 104 -4.03 -7.15 -20.01
CA PRO A 104 -4.00 -7.44 -18.58
C PRO A 104 -3.31 -6.32 -17.80
N TYR A 105 -3.72 -6.13 -16.54
CA TYR A 105 -3.10 -5.16 -15.65
C TYR A 105 -2.90 -5.72 -14.25
N VAL A 106 -1.85 -5.22 -13.59
CA VAL A 106 -1.71 -5.24 -12.14
C VAL A 106 -1.47 -3.80 -11.71
N MET A 107 -2.27 -3.28 -10.77
CA MET A 107 -2.14 -1.91 -10.31
C MET A 107 -2.08 -1.84 -8.80
N ALA A 108 -1.36 -0.85 -8.29
CA ALA A 108 -1.46 -0.40 -6.93
C ALA A 108 -1.98 1.03 -6.94
N THR A 109 -3.04 1.31 -6.18
CA THR A 109 -3.67 2.63 -6.13
C THR A 109 -3.74 3.13 -4.70
N GLN A 110 -3.06 4.23 -4.37
CA GLN A 110 -3.27 4.95 -3.12
C GLN A 110 -4.31 6.07 -3.32
N MET A 111 -5.33 6.11 -2.47
CA MET A 111 -6.37 7.14 -2.50
C MET A 111 -6.63 7.71 -1.11
N GLY A 112 -7.10 8.95 -1.05
CA GLY A 112 -7.55 9.59 0.18
C GLY A 112 -8.60 10.65 -0.04
N SER A 113 -9.29 11.00 1.03
CA SER A 113 -10.24 12.12 1.03
C SER A 113 -9.54 13.44 0.74
N GLY A 114 -10.13 14.22 -0.17
CA GLY A 114 -9.82 15.62 -0.40
C GLY A 114 -10.61 16.55 0.50
N PHE A 115 -10.64 17.83 0.10
CA PHE A 115 -11.41 18.86 0.78
C PHE A 115 -12.91 18.51 0.75
N ASN A 116 -13.61 18.71 1.88
CA ASN A 116 -15.04 18.39 2.06
C ASN A 116 -15.44 16.91 1.99
N GLY A 117 -14.48 15.97 2.07
CA GLY A 117 -14.75 14.54 2.36
C GLY A 117 -14.81 13.61 1.14
N GLY A 118 -15.06 14.12 -0.07
CA GLY A 118 -14.95 13.33 -1.31
C GLY A 118 -13.51 12.96 -1.65
N ILE A 119 -13.28 11.97 -2.51
CA ILE A 119 -11.95 11.51 -2.94
C ILE A 119 -11.24 12.62 -3.69
N GLY A 120 -10.03 13.01 -3.25
CA GLY A 120 -9.30 14.15 -3.80
C GLY A 120 -7.94 13.83 -4.39
N GLN A 121 -7.20 12.90 -3.80
CA GLN A 121 -5.90 12.47 -4.33
C GLN A 121 -5.97 11.01 -4.72
N ILE A 122 -5.61 10.72 -5.97
CA ILE A 122 -5.52 9.36 -6.52
C ILE A 122 -4.15 9.22 -7.17
N GLN A 123 -3.32 8.37 -6.56
CA GLN A 123 -2.03 7.96 -7.11
C GLN A 123 -2.18 6.52 -7.56
N ASN A 124 -1.96 6.25 -8.84
CA ASN A 124 -2.10 4.92 -9.42
C ASN A 124 -0.80 4.52 -10.09
N ILE A 125 -0.20 3.42 -9.65
CA ILE A 125 0.90 2.77 -10.35
C ILE A 125 0.29 1.63 -11.16
N VAL A 126 0.45 1.71 -12.48
CA VAL A 126 -0.13 0.76 -13.43
C VAL A 126 1.00 -0.04 -14.03
N THR A 127 0.85 -1.36 -14.03
CA THR A 127 1.75 -2.27 -14.75
C THR A 127 1.01 -3.15 -15.74
N ASP A 128 1.67 -3.41 -16.86
CA ASP A 128 1.20 -4.29 -17.93
C ASP A 128 2.37 -4.99 -18.67
N GLU A 129 2.11 -5.53 -19.86
CA GLU A 129 3.10 -6.30 -20.62
C GLU A 129 4.41 -5.51 -20.83
N GLY A 130 5.52 -6.13 -20.44
CA GLY A 130 6.85 -5.53 -20.54
C GLY A 130 7.33 -4.90 -19.24
N ASP A 131 6.47 -4.73 -18.23
CA ASP A 131 6.90 -4.32 -16.90
C ASP A 131 7.58 -5.45 -16.11
N TRP A 132 8.07 -5.09 -14.93
CA TRP A 132 8.92 -5.92 -14.09
C TRP A 132 8.28 -7.28 -13.84
N LEU A 133 8.87 -8.35 -14.42
CA LEU A 133 8.43 -9.75 -14.27
C LEU A 133 6.92 -9.96 -14.48
N PHE A 134 6.31 -9.12 -15.31
CA PHE A 134 4.86 -9.00 -15.36
C PHE A 134 4.18 -10.29 -15.80
N SER A 135 3.23 -10.75 -14.99
CA SER A 135 2.27 -11.79 -15.36
C SER A 135 1.02 -11.68 -14.48
N ALA A 136 -0.03 -11.00 -14.98
CA ALA A 136 -1.28 -10.86 -14.24
C ALA A 136 -1.90 -12.20 -13.82
N ALA A 137 -1.78 -13.24 -14.65
CA ALA A 137 -2.28 -14.58 -14.33
C ALA A 137 -1.53 -15.23 -13.15
N ASN A 138 -0.20 -15.12 -13.11
CA ASN A 138 0.57 -15.62 -11.97
C ASN A 138 0.35 -14.76 -10.73
N THR A 139 0.30 -13.43 -10.87
CA THR A 139 -0.03 -12.52 -9.78
C THR A 139 -1.38 -12.89 -9.16
N LEU A 140 -2.41 -13.10 -9.97
CA LEU A 140 -3.72 -13.55 -9.53
C LEU A 140 -3.64 -14.87 -8.76
N LYS A 141 -2.91 -15.86 -9.30
CA LYS A 141 -2.74 -17.18 -8.70
C LYS A 141 -2.13 -17.08 -7.30
N TYR A 142 -1.03 -16.35 -7.15
CA TYR A 142 -0.30 -16.27 -5.89
C TYR A 142 -1.01 -15.36 -4.88
N ALA A 143 -1.52 -14.20 -5.31
CA ALA A 143 -2.25 -13.28 -4.43
C ALA A 143 -3.51 -13.94 -3.81
N LYS A 144 -4.18 -14.84 -4.54
CA LYS A 144 -5.31 -15.65 -4.03
C LYS A 144 -4.90 -16.77 -3.06
N ALA A 145 -3.66 -17.25 -3.15
CA ALA A 145 -3.18 -18.35 -2.32
C ALA A 145 -2.69 -17.90 -0.94
N GLU A 146 -2.35 -16.62 -0.79
CA GLU A 146 -1.83 -16.07 0.45
C GLU A 146 -2.92 -15.71 1.46
N ASN A 147 -2.58 -15.82 2.75
CA ASN A 147 -3.46 -15.39 3.83
C ASN A 147 -3.16 -13.94 4.27
N TRP A 148 -4.06 -13.03 3.91
CA TRP A 148 -4.04 -11.62 4.35
C TRP A 148 -5.18 -11.30 5.34
N GLY A 149 -5.63 -12.30 6.08
CA GLY A 149 -6.71 -12.17 7.05
C GLY A 149 -6.37 -11.23 8.22
N VAL A 150 -7.41 -10.87 8.96
CA VAL A 150 -7.31 -10.05 10.17
C VAL A 150 -6.43 -10.74 11.21
N ILE A 151 -5.48 -9.99 11.76
CA ILE A 151 -4.67 -10.41 12.91
C ILE A 151 -5.47 -10.18 14.19
N PRO A 152 -5.47 -11.14 15.14
CA PRO A 152 -6.01 -10.91 16.48
C PRO A 152 -5.39 -9.67 17.12
N GLU A 153 -6.19 -8.83 17.78
CA GLU A 153 -5.75 -7.54 18.30
C GLU A 153 -4.48 -7.62 19.17
N ALA A 154 -4.39 -8.64 20.03
CA ALA A 154 -3.23 -8.88 20.89
C ALA A 154 -1.94 -9.27 20.16
N GLN A 155 -2.01 -9.62 18.87
CA GLN A 155 -0.89 -10.01 18.02
C GLN A 155 -0.57 -8.96 16.95
N ARG A 156 -1.36 -7.87 16.86
CA ARG A 156 -1.13 -6.81 15.87
C ARG A 156 0.14 -6.06 16.23
N ASN A 157 1.00 -5.91 15.22
CA ASN A 157 2.12 -5.00 15.32
C ASN A 157 1.63 -3.55 15.42
N THR A 158 2.38 -2.73 16.13
CA THR A 158 2.13 -1.29 16.13
C THR A 158 2.48 -0.69 14.76
N ARG A 159 1.88 0.45 14.42
CA ARG A 159 2.24 1.21 13.21
C ARG A 159 3.75 1.43 13.06
N ALA A 160 4.42 1.75 14.17
CA ALA A 160 5.86 2.00 14.17
C ALA A 160 6.67 0.73 13.86
N GLU A 161 6.29 -0.43 14.39
CA GLU A 161 6.92 -1.71 14.06
C GLU A 161 6.71 -2.10 12.59
N LEU A 162 5.50 -1.87 12.08
CA LEU A 162 5.17 -2.11 10.68
C LEU A 162 6.04 -1.26 9.74
N LEU A 163 6.11 0.05 10.00
CA LEU A 163 6.97 0.97 9.25
C LEU A 163 8.46 0.62 9.37
N ALA A 164 8.93 0.21 10.55
CA ALA A 164 10.32 -0.17 10.75
C ALA A 164 10.70 -1.41 9.92
N ALA A 165 9.84 -2.43 9.88
CA ALA A 165 10.07 -3.63 9.08
C ALA A 165 10.09 -3.33 7.56
N ALA A 166 9.12 -2.53 7.08
CA ALA A 166 9.07 -2.11 5.67
C ALA A 166 10.30 -1.28 5.28
N ASN A 167 10.70 -0.31 6.13
CA ASN A 167 11.90 0.49 5.89
C ASN A 167 13.17 -0.37 5.86
N ALA A 168 13.34 -1.29 6.80
CA ALA A 168 14.50 -2.17 6.82
C ALA A 168 14.62 -2.97 5.50
N TYR A 169 13.50 -3.50 4.99
CA TYR A 169 13.49 -4.18 3.69
C TYR A 169 13.91 -3.26 2.55
N LEU A 170 13.35 -2.05 2.47
CA LEU A 170 13.65 -1.10 1.39
C LEU A 170 15.09 -0.57 1.47
N ASP A 171 15.61 -0.36 2.67
CA ASP A 171 16.99 0.10 2.91
C ASP A 171 18.03 -0.99 2.54
N LEU A 172 17.67 -2.27 2.66
CA LEU A 172 18.54 -3.40 2.28
C LEU A 172 18.97 -3.36 0.79
N PHE A 173 18.20 -2.70 -0.07
CA PHE A 173 18.55 -2.57 -1.49
C PHE A 173 19.77 -1.67 -1.71
N ASP A 174 20.00 -0.69 -0.85
CA ASP A 174 21.14 0.24 -0.93
C ASP A 174 22.26 -0.15 0.07
N ASP A 175 21.89 -0.61 1.27
CA ASP A 175 22.82 -1.01 2.33
C ASP A 175 22.59 -2.46 2.76
N LYS A 176 23.50 -3.36 2.34
CA LYS A 176 23.46 -4.79 2.69
C LYS A 176 23.76 -5.11 4.16
N SER A 177 24.18 -4.13 4.96
CA SER A 177 24.36 -4.31 6.41
C SER A 177 23.05 -4.25 7.19
N VAL A 178 21.99 -3.71 6.60
CA VAL A 178 20.67 -3.55 7.23
C VAL A 178 20.08 -4.90 7.62
N GLN A 179 19.63 -5.00 8.87
CA GLN A 179 19.01 -6.20 9.39
C GLN A 179 17.50 -6.17 9.16
N VAL A 180 17.04 -6.94 8.18
CA VAL A 180 15.62 -7.06 7.88
C VAL A 180 14.97 -8.14 8.77
N PRO A 181 13.81 -7.87 9.38
CA PRO A 181 13.11 -8.86 10.17
C PRO A 181 12.39 -9.88 9.28
N TRP A 182 13.14 -10.78 8.64
CA TRP A 182 12.59 -11.83 7.80
C TRP A 182 11.74 -12.83 8.60
N GLY A 183 10.57 -13.17 8.08
CA GLY A 183 9.78 -14.32 8.55
C GLY A 183 10.26 -15.61 7.91
N THR A 184 9.85 -16.73 8.49
CA THR A 184 10.01 -18.06 7.92
C THR A 184 8.76 -18.86 8.28
N PRO A 185 7.87 -19.15 7.32
CA PRO A 185 8.04 -18.91 5.89
C PRO A 185 7.86 -17.43 5.47
N CYS A 186 8.45 -17.02 4.34
CA CYS A 186 8.24 -15.72 3.70
C CYS A 186 8.30 -15.84 2.17
N ALA A 187 7.47 -15.11 1.41
CA ALA A 187 7.55 -15.05 -0.05
C ALA A 187 7.43 -13.64 -0.63
N ARG A 188 8.06 -13.40 -1.78
CA ARG A 188 7.85 -12.21 -2.60
C ARG A 188 7.08 -12.55 -3.86
N LEU A 189 6.08 -11.74 -4.20
CA LEU A 189 5.36 -11.70 -5.46
C LEU A 189 5.79 -10.45 -6.23
N GLU A 190 6.69 -10.62 -7.19
CA GLU A 190 7.32 -9.53 -7.95
C GLU A 190 6.80 -9.58 -9.39
N GLY A 191 5.79 -8.75 -9.73
CA GLY A 191 5.15 -8.68 -11.06
C GLY A 191 4.33 -9.90 -11.51
N GLY A 192 4.70 -11.08 -11.01
CA GLY A 192 4.20 -12.39 -11.41
C GLY A 192 5.18 -13.52 -11.08
N ALA A 193 6.45 -13.20 -10.79
CA ALA A 193 7.39 -14.13 -10.20
C ALA A 193 7.14 -14.30 -8.70
N TYR A 194 7.26 -15.52 -8.19
CA TYR A 194 7.01 -15.82 -6.79
C TYR A 194 8.17 -16.61 -6.18
N THR A 195 8.73 -16.14 -5.07
CA THR A 195 9.92 -16.78 -4.46
C THR A 195 9.57 -17.98 -3.58
N GLY A 196 8.32 -18.07 -3.10
CA GLY A 196 7.86 -19.15 -2.25
C GLY A 196 7.46 -20.41 -3.02
N LYS A 197 7.58 -21.57 -2.39
CA LYS A 197 7.12 -22.87 -2.90
C LYS A 197 5.93 -23.42 -2.10
N GLY A 198 5.48 -22.69 -1.08
CA GLY A 198 4.48 -23.15 -0.12
C GLY A 198 5.09 -23.96 1.02
N GLU A 199 6.40 -23.89 1.19
CA GLU A 199 7.15 -24.68 2.16
C GLU A 199 7.42 -23.88 3.45
N PRO A 200 7.49 -24.51 4.63
CA PRO A 200 7.80 -23.82 5.88
C PRO A 200 9.16 -23.11 5.87
N SER A 201 10.08 -23.54 5.01
CA SER A 201 11.42 -22.97 4.84
C SER A 201 11.51 -21.86 3.80
N ASP A 202 10.39 -21.46 3.18
CA ASP A 202 10.37 -20.38 2.20
C ASP A 202 10.97 -19.08 2.76
N SER A 203 11.73 -18.37 1.94
CA SER A 203 12.43 -17.15 2.33
C SER A 203 12.24 -16.04 1.30
N CYS A 204 12.05 -14.82 1.80
CA CYS A 204 12.09 -13.59 1.01
C CYS A 204 13.51 -13.04 0.82
N ASN A 205 14.48 -13.56 1.59
CA ASN A 205 15.87 -13.12 1.54
C ASN A 205 16.66 -13.86 0.46
N VAL A 206 16.11 -13.90 -0.76
CA VAL A 206 16.71 -14.58 -1.90
C VAL A 206 16.78 -13.59 -3.05
N GLY A 207 17.95 -13.43 -3.67
CA GLY A 207 18.10 -12.58 -4.85
C GLY A 207 17.74 -11.10 -4.67
N VAL A 208 17.78 -10.54 -3.44
CA VAL A 208 17.58 -9.09 -3.23
C VAL A 208 18.75 -8.33 -3.87
N PRO A 209 18.53 -7.50 -4.92
CA PRO A 209 19.61 -6.80 -5.61
C PRO A 209 20.27 -5.73 -4.71
N SER A 210 21.46 -5.25 -5.07
CA SER A 210 22.23 -4.25 -4.32
C SER A 210 22.48 -2.98 -5.12
N GLY A 211 22.66 -1.86 -4.43
CA GLY A 211 22.94 -0.55 -5.03
C GLY A 211 21.72 0.09 -5.68
N ILE A 212 20.52 -0.24 -5.19
CA ILE A 212 19.27 0.35 -5.68
C ILE A 212 18.68 1.20 -4.57
N LYS A 213 18.67 2.51 -4.77
CA LYS A 213 18.03 3.42 -3.84
C LYS A 213 16.50 3.36 -3.96
N MET A 214 15.82 3.14 -2.85
CA MET A 214 14.35 3.16 -2.76
C MET A 214 13.88 4.48 -2.14
N ALA A 215 13.76 5.55 -2.95
CA ALA A 215 13.58 6.93 -2.50
C ALA A 215 12.11 7.39 -2.48
N ASP A 216 11.86 8.60 -1.94
CA ASP A 216 10.56 9.29 -2.01
C ASP A 216 9.35 8.44 -1.54
N ARG A 217 9.49 7.82 -0.37
CA ARG A 217 8.53 6.85 0.19
C ARG A 217 7.26 7.51 0.73
N VAL A 218 6.09 7.04 0.30
CA VAL A 218 4.75 7.43 0.77
C VAL A 218 4.00 6.19 1.23
N TYR A 219 3.47 6.22 2.46
CA TYR A 219 3.00 5.03 3.16
C TYR A 219 1.48 5.01 3.34
N VAL A 220 0.90 3.83 3.21
CA VAL A 220 -0.44 3.48 3.71
C VAL A 220 -0.31 2.24 4.59
N VAL A 221 -0.75 2.32 5.84
CA VAL A 221 -0.55 1.27 6.85
C VAL A 221 -1.87 0.80 7.41
N ASP A 222 -2.06 -0.52 7.48
CA ASP A 222 -3.22 -1.17 8.10
C ASP A 222 -2.75 -2.14 9.19
N GLU A 223 -2.86 -1.74 10.46
CA GLU A 223 -2.50 -2.56 11.60
C GLU A 223 -3.39 -3.81 11.75
N THR A 224 -4.62 -3.77 11.23
CA THR A 224 -5.61 -4.84 11.40
C THR A 224 -5.20 -6.10 10.65
N ILE A 225 -4.63 -5.93 9.45
CA ILE A 225 -4.08 -7.01 8.63
C ILE A 225 -2.55 -6.97 8.60
N GLY A 226 -1.92 -6.16 9.47
CA GLY A 226 -0.47 -5.93 9.53
C GLY A 226 0.14 -5.71 8.15
N ALA A 227 -0.41 -4.75 7.40
CA ALA A 227 0.03 -4.41 6.06
C ALA A 227 0.65 -3.02 5.99
N VAL A 228 1.65 -2.85 5.12
CA VAL A 228 2.24 -1.56 4.77
C VAL A 228 2.42 -1.52 3.28
N ASP A 229 1.74 -0.60 2.59
CA ASP A 229 2.11 -0.24 1.23
C ASP A 229 3.03 0.97 1.23
N VAL A 230 4.00 0.96 0.33
CA VAL A 230 4.95 2.05 0.12
C VAL A 230 5.04 2.35 -1.35
N PHE A 231 4.55 3.53 -1.75
CA PHE A 231 4.88 4.10 -3.05
C PHE A 231 6.24 4.77 -2.96
N LEU A 232 7.11 4.49 -3.91
CA LEU A 232 8.50 4.95 -3.90
C LEU A 232 9.05 5.11 -5.32
N LYS A 233 10.18 5.79 -5.44
CA LYS A 233 10.95 5.90 -6.67
C LYS A 233 12.17 4.98 -6.60
N MET A 234 12.18 3.96 -7.46
CA MET A 234 13.19 2.90 -7.46
C MET A 234 14.37 3.22 -8.38
N GLY A 235 15.56 3.19 -7.81
CA GLY A 235 16.85 3.30 -8.50
C GLY A 235 17.10 4.65 -9.17
N ASP A 236 18.18 4.73 -9.94
CA ASP A 236 18.61 5.97 -10.62
C ASP A 236 17.60 6.46 -11.66
N HIS A 237 16.80 5.54 -12.22
CA HIS A 237 15.72 5.88 -13.14
C HIS A 237 14.44 6.37 -12.43
N MET A 238 14.44 6.42 -11.10
CA MET A 238 13.33 6.94 -10.29
C MET A 238 11.98 6.30 -10.66
N ARG A 239 11.99 4.99 -10.89
CA ARG A 239 10.84 4.26 -11.44
C ARG A 239 9.67 4.25 -10.46
N PRO A 240 8.43 4.44 -10.93
CA PRO A 240 7.24 4.27 -10.11
C PRO A 240 7.14 2.83 -9.60
N ASP A 241 7.14 2.69 -8.29
CA ASP A 241 7.15 1.40 -7.64
C ASP A 241 6.26 1.41 -6.39
N SER A 242 5.50 0.34 -6.21
CA SER A 242 4.75 0.03 -4.98
C SER A 242 5.32 -1.24 -4.39
N HIS A 243 5.68 -1.17 -3.11
CA HIS A 243 5.99 -2.34 -2.29
C HIS A 243 4.93 -2.50 -1.20
N LEU A 244 4.16 -3.59 -1.28
CA LEU A 244 3.19 -3.96 -0.26
C LEU A 244 3.73 -5.10 0.61
N PHE A 245 3.79 -4.87 1.91
CA PHE A 245 4.28 -5.80 2.91
C PHE A 245 3.15 -6.38 3.74
N ARG A 246 3.21 -7.67 4.04
CA ARG A 246 2.52 -8.32 5.16
C ARG A 246 3.51 -8.58 6.28
N ILE A 247 3.22 -8.16 7.49
CA ILE A 247 4.08 -8.31 8.66
C ILE A 247 3.31 -8.96 9.81
N GLU A 248 3.84 -10.08 10.31
CA GLU A 248 3.25 -10.90 11.37
C GLU A 248 4.27 -11.10 12.49
N ASN A 249 3.87 -10.83 13.74
CA ASN A 249 4.74 -10.97 14.90
C ASN A 249 6.09 -10.24 14.72
N GLY A 250 6.05 -9.06 14.09
CA GLY A 250 7.23 -8.24 13.78
C GLY A 250 8.11 -8.77 12.66
N LYS A 251 7.67 -9.77 11.90
CA LYS A 251 8.43 -10.40 10.80
C LYS A 251 7.70 -10.27 9.46
N ILE A 252 8.44 -10.02 8.39
CA ILE A 252 7.88 -9.95 7.03
C ILE A 252 7.44 -11.36 6.60
N ARG A 253 6.18 -11.47 6.16
CA ARG A 253 5.55 -12.71 5.69
C ARG A 253 5.36 -12.72 4.18
N TYR A 254 4.87 -11.63 3.60
CA TYR A 254 4.69 -11.47 2.15
C TYR A 254 5.22 -10.10 1.71
N VAL A 255 5.73 -10.04 0.49
CA VAL A 255 6.11 -8.80 -0.20
C VAL A 255 5.50 -8.83 -1.59
N HIS A 256 4.78 -7.80 -1.98
CA HIS A 256 4.25 -7.63 -3.32
C HIS A 256 4.91 -6.43 -3.96
N THR A 257 5.24 -6.51 -5.25
CA THR A 257 5.72 -5.36 -6.00
C THR A 257 4.88 -5.10 -7.24
N VAL A 258 4.58 -3.82 -7.46
CA VAL A 258 4.00 -3.29 -8.70
C VAL A 258 4.94 -2.20 -9.20
N THR A 259 5.81 -2.56 -10.14
CA THR A 259 6.91 -1.72 -10.61
C THR A 259 6.72 -1.38 -12.09
N ASN A 260 6.46 -0.11 -12.39
CA ASN A 260 6.35 0.36 -13.76
C ASN A 260 7.75 0.64 -14.34
N CYS A 261 8.04 0.07 -15.50
CA CYS A 261 9.32 0.14 -16.17
C CYS A 261 9.37 1.20 -17.29
N GLY A 262 8.25 1.89 -17.55
CA GLY A 262 8.14 2.89 -18.60
C GLY A 262 8.34 2.26 -19.98
N ASP A 263 9.35 2.72 -20.71
CA ASP A 263 9.69 2.25 -22.06
C ASP A 263 10.70 1.08 -22.05
N GLN A 264 11.19 0.67 -20.88
CA GLN A 264 12.20 -0.38 -20.78
C GLN A 264 11.59 -1.72 -20.42
N VAL A 265 11.67 -2.69 -21.33
CA VAL A 265 11.26 -4.08 -21.06
C VAL A 265 11.99 -4.61 -19.82
N ASN A 266 11.22 -5.14 -18.88
CA ASN A 266 11.67 -5.68 -17.60
C ASN A 266 12.60 -4.71 -16.85
N CYS A 267 12.33 -3.40 -16.93
CA CYS A 267 13.08 -2.36 -16.24
C CYS A 267 14.57 -2.31 -16.63
N GLY A 268 14.94 -2.87 -17.79
CA GLY A 268 16.33 -2.98 -18.25
C GLY A 268 17.14 -4.10 -17.61
N PHE A 269 16.49 -4.94 -16.79
CA PHE A 269 17.11 -6.12 -16.18
C PHE A 269 17.10 -7.31 -17.15
N PRO A 270 18.10 -8.19 -17.07
CA PRO A 270 18.07 -9.47 -17.80
C PRO A 270 16.86 -10.32 -17.37
N PRO A 271 16.45 -11.32 -18.18
CA PRO A 271 15.42 -12.27 -17.79
C PRO A 271 15.71 -12.87 -16.41
N PHE A 272 14.66 -13.01 -15.59
CA PHE A 272 14.80 -13.52 -14.22
C PHE A 272 15.23 -15.00 -14.22
N ASP A 273 16.32 -15.27 -13.50
CA ASP A 273 16.76 -16.62 -13.15
C ASP A 273 16.71 -16.73 -11.61
N PRO A 274 15.76 -17.50 -11.04
CA PRO A 274 15.61 -17.62 -9.59
C PRO A 274 16.82 -18.26 -8.90
N ASN A 275 17.74 -18.86 -9.66
CA ASN A 275 18.95 -19.50 -9.14
C ASN A 275 20.19 -18.59 -9.20
N LYS A 276 20.07 -17.37 -9.74
CA LYS A 276 21.17 -16.39 -9.78
C LYS A 276 20.76 -15.10 -9.06
N PRO A 277 21.70 -14.45 -8.35
CA PRO A 277 21.46 -13.09 -7.89
C PRO A 277 21.17 -12.19 -9.10
N MET A 278 20.10 -11.41 -9.03
CA MET A 278 19.77 -10.45 -10.09
C MET A 278 20.91 -9.44 -10.22
N GLY A 279 21.52 -9.37 -11.40
CA GLY A 279 22.51 -8.35 -11.72
C GLY A 279 21.86 -6.97 -11.82
N ALA A 280 22.63 -5.91 -11.64
CA ALA A 280 22.16 -4.55 -11.89
C ALA A 280 21.62 -4.40 -13.34
N PRO A 281 20.67 -3.48 -13.60
CA PRO A 281 20.27 -3.14 -14.96
C PRO A 281 21.51 -2.86 -15.80
N LYS A 282 21.50 -3.28 -17.07
CA LYS A 282 22.57 -2.84 -17.97
C LYS A 282 22.48 -1.32 -18.07
N ALA A 283 23.56 -0.61 -17.75
CA ALA A 283 23.69 0.80 -18.10
C ALA A 283 23.45 0.93 -19.61
N GLY A 284 22.47 1.75 -19.98
CA GLY A 284 21.82 1.73 -21.28
C GLY A 284 22.74 1.98 -22.48
N ASN A 285 22.18 1.68 -23.66
CA ASN A 285 22.50 2.40 -24.90
C ASN A 285 21.57 3.62 -25.01
#